data_AF-A0A3D4PL71-F1
#
_entry.id   AF-A0A3D4PL71-F1
#
_cell.length_a   1.000
_cell.length_b   1.000
_cell.length_c   1.000
_cell.angle_alpha   90.00
_cell.angle_beta   90.00
_cell.angle_gamma   90.00
#
_symmetry.space_group_name_H-M   'P 1'
#
loop_
_entity.id
_entity.type
_entity.pdbx_description
1 polymer ?
#
loop_
_entity_poly.entity_id
_entity_poly.type
_entity_poly.pdbx_seq_one_letter_code
_entity_poly.pdbx_strand_id
1 'polypeptide(L)'
;QVNLEYLAKVVLQKDGVLSPDSLVGTDSHTTMINGLGVLGWGVGGIEAEAVMLGQPIYMLMPEVVGFKVTGELPEGATATDLVLTVTQMLRAHGVVGKFVEYFGPG
;
A
#
# COMPACT_ATOMS: atom_id res chain seq x y z
N GLN A 1 11.12 5.76 -5.11
CA GLN A 1 10.59 4.92 -6.19
C GLN A 1 11.52 3.75 -6.51
N VAL A 2 12.58 3.90 -7.33
CA VAL A 2 13.41 2.77 -7.81
C VAL A 2 13.99 1.89 -6.67
N ASN A 3 14.44 2.50 -5.58
CA ASN A 3 14.97 1.73 -4.44
C ASN A 3 13.92 0.86 -3.73
N LEU A 4 12.67 1.32 -3.66
CA LEU A 4 11.58 0.55 -3.02
C LEU A 4 11.18 -0.64 -3.88
N GLU A 5 11.05 -0.42 -5.19
CA GLU A 5 10.72 -1.48 -6.16
C GLU A 5 11.85 -2.51 -6.29
N TYR A 6 13.11 -2.08 -6.24
CA TYR A 6 14.26 -2.98 -6.28
C TYR A 6 14.36 -3.90 -5.04
N LEU A 7 13.92 -3.41 -3.89
CA LEU A 7 14.02 -4.15 -2.62
C LEU A 7 12.81 -5.06 -2.36
N ALA A 8 11.68 -4.82 -3.02
CA ALA A 8 10.48 -5.64 -2.86
C ALA A 8 10.65 -7.02 -3.51
N LYS A 9 10.32 -8.05 -2.74
CA LYS A 9 10.42 -9.45 -3.17
C LYS A 9 9.07 -10.08 -3.47
N VAL A 10 7.97 -9.46 -3.02
CA VAL A 10 6.58 -9.95 -3.09
C VAL A 10 6.36 -11.21 -2.24
N VAL A 11 7.23 -12.20 -2.36
CA VAL A 11 7.29 -13.40 -1.51
C VAL A 11 8.69 -13.52 -0.90
N LEU A 12 8.72 -13.63 0.43
CA LEU A 12 9.93 -13.92 1.18
C LEU A 12 10.05 -15.43 1.39
N GLN A 13 11.23 -15.97 1.11
CA GLN A 13 11.61 -17.34 1.44
C GLN A 13 12.64 -17.32 2.56
N LYS A 14 12.29 -17.90 3.70
CA LYS A 14 13.19 -18.03 4.86
C LYS A 14 12.97 -19.35 5.56
N ASP A 15 14.05 -20.10 5.79
CA ASP A 15 14.02 -21.39 6.51
C ASP A 15 13.00 -22.40 5.94
N GLY A 16 12.83 -22.40 4.60
CA GLY A 16 11.86 -23.25 3.90
C GLY A 16 10.40 -22.76 3.96
N VAL A 17 10.14 -21.64 4.63
CA VAL A 17 8.81 -21.02 4.74
C VAL A 17 8.69 -19.90 3.69
N LEU A 18 7.57 -19.92 2.97
CA LEU A 18 7.15 -18.82 2.09
C LEU A 18 6.17 -17.93 2.85
N SER A 19 6.40 -16.62 2.78
CA SER A 19 5.54 -15.61 3.42
C SER A 19 5.40 -14.40 2.49
N PRO A 20 4.26 -13.68 2.54
CA PRO A 20 4.12 -12.45 1.79
C PRO A 20 5.12 -11.41 2.30
N ASP A 21 5.65 -10.62 1.38
CA ASP A 21 6.47 -9.48 1.72
C ASP A 21 5.61 -8.38 2.37
N SER A 22 6.12 -7.78 3.43
CA SER A 22 5.50 -6.65 4.11
C SER A 22 6.56 -5.80 4.78
N LEU A 23 6.35 -4.48 4.82
CA LEU A 23 7.30 -3.57 5.47
C LEU A 23 6.64 -2.33 6.06
N VAL A 24 7.35 -1.73 7.00
CA VAL A 24 7.10 -0.36 7.46
C VAL A 24 8.37 0.45 7.26
N GLY A 25 8.21 1.71 6.88
CA GLY A 25 9.34 2.59 6.58
C GLY A 25 9.16 3.95 7.23
N THR A 26 10.25 4.68 7.43
CA THR A 26 10.20 6.07 7.94
C THR A 26 9.88 7.09 6.84
N ASP A 27 9.74 6.63 5.58
CA ASP A 27 9.30 7.43 4.45
C ASP A 27 7.78 7.33 4.28
N SER A 28 7.10 8.46 4.11
CA SER A 28 5.65 8.50 3.90
C SER A 28 5.22 7.84 2.59
N HIS A 29 6.10 7.80 1.58
CA HIS A 29 5.82 7.16 0.29
C HIS A 29 6.06 5.65 0.30
N THR A 30 6.36 5.05 1.45
CA THR A 30 6.44 3.58 1.61
C THR A 30 5.17 2.89 1.06
N THR A 31 4.02 3.55 1.14
CA THR A 31 2.74 3.06 0.59
C THR A 31 2.75 2.82 -0.92
N MET A 32 3.73 3.34 -1.66
CA MET A 32 3.88 3.09 -3.09
C MET A 32 4.00 1.59 -3.40
N ILE A 33 4.62 0.82 -2.50
CA ILE A 33 4.87 -0.61 -2.72
C ILE A 33 3.60 -1.47 -2.71
N ASN A 34 2.50 -0.92 -2.16
CA ASN A 34 1.19 -1.55 -2.19
C ASN A 34 0.69 -1.79 -3.62
N GLY A 35 1.12 -0.95 -4.59
CA GLY A 35 0.83 -1.16 -6.01
C GLY A 35 1.44 -2.42 -6.61
N LEU A 36 2.46 -3.00 -5.96
CA LEU A 36 3.10 -4.27 -6.33
C LEU A 36 2.57 -5.47 -5.53
N GLY A 37 1.54 -5.27 -4.71
CA GLY A 37 0.98 -6.33 -3.85
C GLY A 37 1.78 -6.61 -2.57
N VAL A 38 2.72 -5.72 -2.21
CA VAL A 38 3.45 -5.78 -0.93
C VAL A 38 2.75 -4.87 0.06
N LEU A 39 2.36 -5.38 1.23
CA LEU A 39 1.69 -4.56 2.24
C LEU A 39 2.71 -3.69 2.99
N GLY A 40 2.61 -2.37 2.87
CA GLY A 40 3.46 -1.47 3.63
C GLY A 40 2.98 -0.02 3.73
N TRP A 41 3.45 0.66 4.79
CA TRP A 41 3.10 2.05 5.09
C TRP A 41 4.19 2.78 5.87
N GLY A 42 4.07 4.11 5.92
CA GLY A 42 4.97 4.97 6.67
C GLY A 42 4.67 4.98 8.17
N VAL A 43 5.72 4.93 8.99
CA VAL A 43 5.66 5.03 10.46
C VAL A 43 6.69 6.03 10.98
N GLY A 44 6.61 6.39 12.27
CA GLY A 44 7.62 7.20 12.93
C GLY A 44 8.95 6.46 13.08
N GLY A 45 10.02 7.22 13.37
CA GLY A 45 11.36 6.65 13.56
C GLY A 45 11.43 5.68 14.73
N ILE A 46 10.71 5.96 15.82
CA ILE A 46 10.70 5.13 17.04
C ILE A 46 10.05 3.77 16.74
N GLU A 47 8.93 3.75 16.00
CA GLU A 47 8.25 2.52 15.60
C GLU A 47 9.13 1.70 14.65
N ALA A 48 9.80 2.35 13.70
CA ALA A 48 10.73 1.68 12.80
C ALA A 48 11.90 1.04 13.56
N GLU A 49 12.51 1.76 14.52
CA GLU A 49 13.57 1.22 15.38
C GLU A 49 13.08 0.04 16.22
N ALA A 50 11.87 0.11 16.78
CA ALA A 50 11.28 -0.98 17.53
C ALA A 50 11.12 -2.25 16.67
N VAL A 51 10.67 -2.10 15.42
CA VAL A 51 10.57 -3.22 14.46
C VAL A 51 11.93 -3.81 14.13
N MET A 52 12.96 -2.98 13.97
CA MET A 52 14.34 -3.45 13.77
C MET A 52 14.86 -4.26 14.98
N LEU A 53 14.37 -3.97 16.18
CA LEU A 53 14.65 -4.72 17.41
C LEU A 53 13.73 -5.94 17.61
N GLY A 54 12.90 -6.27 16.62
CA GLY A 54 12.01 -7.43 16.64
C GLY A 54 10.69 -7.21 17.37
N GLN A 55 10.35 -5.97 17.72
CA GLN A 55 9.02 -5.66 18.27
C GLN A 55 7.98 -5.62 17.13
N PRO A 56 6.80 -6.23 17.32
CA PRO A 56 5.72 -6.11 16.35
C PRO A 56 5.13 -4.68 16.35
N ILE A 57 4.55 -4.28 15.21
CA ILE A 57 3.71 -3.08 15.14
C ILE A 57 2.36 -3.39 15.77
N TYR A 58 1.93 -2.55 16.70
CA TYR A 58 0.60 -2.60 17.26
C TYR A 58 -0.29 -1.58 16.54
N MET A 59 -1.36 -2.07 15.92
CA MET A 59 -2.38 -1.23 15.30
C MET A 59 -3.76 -1.78 15.61
N LEU A 60 -4.76 -0.90 15.67
CA LEU A 60 -6.16 -1.32 15.65
C LEU A 60 -6.43 -2.02 14.32
N MET A 61 -7.24 -3.08 14.35
CA MET A 61 -7.68 -3.75 13.14
C MET A 61 -8.37 -2.72 12.22
N PRO A 62 -7.80 -2.43 11.03
CA PRO A 62 -8.33 -1.39 10.19
C PRO A 62 -9.61 -1.85 9.49
N GLU A 63 -10.54 -0.92 9.28
CA GLU A 63 -11.61 -1.14 8.32
C GLU A 63 -11.03 -1.18 6.90
N VAL A 64 -11.58 -2.03 6.04
CA VAL A 64 -11.17 -2.13 4.63
C VAL A 64 -12.28 -1.58 3.75
N VAL A 65 -11.96 -0.53 2.99
CA VAL A 65 -12.82 0.06 1.97
C VAL A 65 -12.45 -0.53 0.61
N GLY A 66 -13.33 -1.34 0.05
CA GLY A 66 -13.16 -1.88 -1.30
C GLY A 66 -13.40 -0.79 -2.35
N PHE A 67 -12.41 -0.54 -3.20
CA PHE A 67 -12.51 0.36 -4.35
C PHE A 67 -12.68 -0.47 -5.63
N LYS A 68 -13.93 -0.55 -6.13
CA LYS A 68 -14.23 -1.33 -7.33
C LYS A 68 -13.94 -0.52 -8.60
N VAL A 69 -13.02 -1.01 -9.43
CA VAL A 69 -12.70 -0.45 -10.75
C VAL A 69 -13.41 -1.27 -11.82
N THR A 70 -14.11 -0.60 -12.73
CA THR A 70 -14.88 -1.22 -13.82
C THR A 70 -14.84 -0.35 -15.07
N GLY A 71 -14.95 -0.99 -16.24
CA GLY A 71 -14.97 -0.31 -17.53
C GLY A 71 -13.56 -0.04 -18.04
N GLU A 72 -13.46 0.84 -19.04
CA GLU A 72 -12.19 1.21 -19.67
C GLU A 72 -12.04 2.73 -19.64
N LEU A 73 -10.79 3.21 -19.58
CA LEU A 73 -10.52 4.64 -19.66
C LEU A 73 -10.87 5.16 -21.06
N PRO A 74 -11.52 6.34 -21.17
CA PRO A 74 -11.83 6.93 -22.47
C PRO A 74 -10.54 7.31 -23.20
N GLU A 75 -10.61 7.30 -24.54
CA GLU A 75 -9.47 7.69 -25.37
C GLU A 75 -9.00 9.11 -25.02
N GLY A 76 -7.68 9.27 -24.85
CA GLY A 76 -7.05 10.52 -24.44
C GLY A 76 -6.97 10.75 -22.92
N ALA A 77 -7.59 9.91 -22.09
CA ALA A 77 -7.36 9.95 -20.65
C ALA A 77 -5.95 9.43 -20.30
N THR A 78 -5.32 10.08 -19.32
CA THR A 78 -3.99 9.74 -18.83
C THR A 78 -4.05 9.04 -17.47
N ALA A 79 -2.95 8.41 -17.07
CA ALA A 79 -2.80 7.86 -15.71
C ALA A 79 -2.96 8.94 -14.64
N THR A 80 -2.56 10.19 -14.94
CA THR A 80 -2.75 11.33 -14.05
C THR A 80 -4.23 11.64 -13.84
N ASP A 81 -5.03 11.58 -14.90
CA ASP A 81 -6.48 11.82 -14.81
C ASP A 81 -7.15 10.76 -13.92
N LEU A 82 -6.76 9.49 -14.09
CA LEU A 82 -7.24 8.40 -13.24
C LEU A 82 -6.86 8.62 -11.78
N VAL A 83 -5.57 8.80 -11.46
CA VAL A 83 -5.12 8.88 -10.07
C VAL A 83 -5.69 10.11 -9.36
N LEU A 84 -5.84 11.25 -10.04
CA LEU A 84 -6.46 12.44 -9.46
C LEU A 84 -7.96 12.24 -9.20
N THR A 85 -8.67 11.58 -10.13
CA THR A 85 -10.09 11.25 -9.96
C THR A 85 -10.30 10.33 -8.77
N VAL A 86 -9.54 9.24 -8.69
CA VAL A 86 -9.58 8.29 -7.56
C VAL A 86 -9.26 8.99 -6.25
N THR A 87 -8.21 9.83 -6.23
CA THR A 87 -7.82 10.58 -5.03
C THR A 87 -8.93 11.52 -4.56
N GLN A 88 -9.59 12.23 -5.49
CA GLN A 88 -10.72 13.09 -5.18
C GLN A 88 -11.89 12.30 -4.57
N MET A 89 -12.24 11.16 -5.16
CA MET A 89 -13.31 10.29 -4.67
C MET A 89 -13.03 9.77 -3.25
N LEU A 90 -11.82 9.26 -3.01
CA LEU A 90 -11.40 8.75 -1.71
C LEU A 90 -11.39 9.85 -0.64
N ARG A 91 -10.95 11.06 -1.00
CA ARG A 91 -10.97 12.22 -0.11
C ARG A 91 -12.40 12.61 0.27
N ALA A 92 -13.33 12.61 -0.69
CA ALA A 92 -14.73 12.90 -0.43
C ALA A 92 -15.40 11.81 0.42
N HIS A 93 -15.01 10.55 0.25
CA HIS A 93 -15.54 9.42 1.03
C HIS A 93 -15.01 9.38 2.47
N GLY A 94 -13.79 9.85 2.72
CA GLY A 94 -13.20 9.92 4.07
C GLY A 94 -12.59 8.60 4.53
N VAL A 95 -11.45 8.24 3.96
CA VAL A 95 -10.74 6.96 4.23
C VAL A 95 -9.60 7.07 5.25
N VAL A 96 -9.59 8.13 6.07
CA VAL A 96 -8.53 8.32 7.08
C VAL A 96 -8.59 7.19 8.12
N GLY A 97 -7.45 6.53 8.35
CA GLY A 97 -7.34 5.41 9.29
C GLY A 97 -7.91 4.08 8.79
N LYS A 98 -8.23 3.98 7.50
CA LYS A 98 -8.76 2.78 6.85
C LYS A 98 -7.81 2.28 5.78
N PHE A 99 -7.90 1.00 5.45
CA PHE A 99 -7.28 0.45 4.24
C PHE A 99 -8.20 0.67 3.05
N VAL A 100 -7.59 0.88 1.89
CA VAL A 100 -8.28 0.93 0.60
C VAL A 100 -7.72 -0.20 -0.24
N GLU A 101 -8.59 -1.15 -0.61
CA GLU A 101 -8.22 -2.31 -1.42
C GLU A 101 -8.92 -2.23 -2.77
N TYR A 102 -8.13 -2.22 -3.86
CA TYR A 102 -8.65 -2.14 -5.21
C TYR A 102 -9.05 -3.52 -5.72
N PHE A 103 -10.20 -3.61 -6.39
CA PHE A 103 -10.69 -4.85 -6.99
C PHE A 103 -11.57 -4.56 -8.20
N GLY A 104 -11.91 -5.59 -8.97
CA GLY A 104 -12.77 -5.48 -10.14
C GLY A 104 -12.01 -5.68 -11.46
N PRO A 105 -12.74 -5.69 -12.59
CA PRO A 105 -12.18 -6.03 -13.89
C PRO A 105 -11.45 -4.88 -14.62
N GLY A 106 -11.58 -3.63 -14.15
CA GLY A 106 -11.01 -2.45 -14.78
C GLY A 106 -9.67 -2.02 -14.19
#